data_AF-A0A7V5PZJ2-F1
#
_entry.id   AF-A0A7V5PZJ2-F1
#
_cell.length_a   1.000
_cell.length_b   1.000
_cell.length_c   1.000
_cell.angle_alpha   90.00
_cell.angle_beta   90.00
_cell.angle_gamma   90.00
#
_symmetry.space_group_name_H-M   'P 1'
#
loop_
_entity.id
_entity.type
_entity.pdbx_description
1 polymer ?
#
loop_
_entity_poly.entity_id
_entity_poly.type
_entity_poly.pdbx_seq_one_letter_code
_entity_poly.pdbx_strand_id
1 'polypeptide(L)'
;MVSIPGLPYPVAPGSTLGGTALVNAIKAETARRLADAGSPPPVLVASCLAGSTESTQAFETAYDEHGRRIARLWLRPDSPTS
;
A
#
# COMPACT_ATOMS: atom_id res chain seq x y z
N MET A 1 -17.42 15.71 -6.06
CA MET A 1 -18.65 15.08 -6.58
C MET A 1 -19.06 15.82 -7.83
N VAL A 2 -19.38 15.08 -8.88
CA VAL A 2 -19.73 15.62 -10.20
C VAL A 2 -21.12 15.11 -10.58
N SER A 3 -22.05 16.04 -10.84
CA SER A 3 -23.39 15.70 -11.34
C SER A 3 -23.36 15.57 -12.87
N ILE A 4 -23.93 14.49 -13.39
CA ILE A 4 -24.00 14.20 -14.83
C ILE A 4 -25.47 14.06 -15.22
N PRO A 5 -25.95 14.78 -16.27
CA PRO A 5 -27.30 14.60 -16.78
C PRO A 5 -27.60 13.13 -17.13
N GLY A 6 -28.76 12.62 -16.70
CA GLY A 6 -29.16 11.23 -16.92
C GLY A 6 -28.69 10.23 -15.86
N LEU A 7 -27.85 10.64 -14.90
CA LEU A 7 -27.54 9.82 -13.72
C LEU A 7 -28.38 10.24 -12.50
N PRO A 8 -28.91 9.28 -11.72
CA PRO A 8 -29.74 9.59 -10.55
C PRO A 8 -28.93 10.15 -9.37
N TYR A 9 -27.60 9.95 -9.35
CA TYR A 9 -26.72 10.39 -8.26
C TYR A 9 -25.39 10.94 -8.78
N PRO A 10 -24.72 11.85 -8.04
CA PRO A 10 -23.39 12.34 -8.42
C PRO A 10 -22.31 11.25 -8.34
N VAL A 11 -21.32 11.34 -9.22
CA VAL A 11 -20.14 10.45 -9.24
C VAL A 11 -18.90 11.17 -8.69
N ALA A 12 -17.74 10.49 -8.68
CA ALA A 12 -16.48 11.01 -8.14
C ALA A 12 -16.63 11.52 -6.69
N PRO A 13 -16.93 10.60 -5.75
CA PRO A 13 -17.11 10.98 -4.35
C PRO A 13 -15.80 11.56 -3.79
N GLY A 14 -15.91 12.69 -3.09
CA GLY A 14 -14.74 13.35 -2.48
C GLY A 14 -14.06 12.46 -1.43
N SER A 15 -14.81 11.54 -0.82
CA SER A 15 -14.30 10.56 0.14
C SER A 15 -13.25 9.63 -0.47
N THR A 16 -13.29 9.32 -1.77
CA THR A 16 -12.23 8.53 -2.43
C THR A 16 -10.93 9.32 -2.45
N LEU A 17 -10.96 10.56 -2.96
CA LEU A 17 -9.76 11.40 -3.02
C LEU A 17 -9.20 11.71 -1.63
N GLY A 18 -10.07 12.06 -0.68
CA GLY A 18 -9.70 12.29 0.71
C GLY A 18 -9.12 11.05 1.37
N GLY A 19 -9.76 9.89 1.21
CA GLY A 19 -9.28 8.61 1.72
C GLY A 19 -7.93 8.22 1.13
N THR A 20 -7.75 8.33 -0.19
CA THR A 20 -6.47 8.08 -0.85
C THR A 20 -5.37 9.00 -0.35
N ALA A 21 -5.66 10.31 -0.18
CA ALA A 21 -4.71 11.27 0.34
C ALA A 21 -4.26 10.90 1.77
N LEU A 22 -5.22 10.56 2.66
CA LEU A 22 -4.93 10.16 4.03
C LEU A 22 -4.09 8.88 4.10
N VAL A 23 -4.49 7.83 3.36
CA VAL A 23 -3.74 6.57 3.32
C VAL A 23 -2.33 6.79 2.79
N ASN A 24 -2.17 7.61 1.74
CA ASN A 24 -0.85 7.87 1.17
C ASN A 24 0.04 8.70 2.12
N ALA A 25 -0.53 9.64 2.87
CA ALA A 25 0.19 10.37 3.91
C ALA A 25 0.68 9.45 5.03
N ILE A 26 -0.17 8.52 5.49
CA ILE A 26 0.21 7.50 6.48
C ILE A 26 1.34 6.63 5.94
N LYS A 27 1.24 6.18 4.69
CA LYS A 27 2.27 5.37 4.01
C LYS A 27 3.61 6.10 3.97
N ALA A 28 3.63 7.37 3.56
CA ALA A 28 4.84 8.17 3.46
C ALA A 28 5.48 8.41 4.83
N GLU A 29 4.69 8.82 5.83
CA GLU A 29 5.18 9.07 7.18
C GLU A 29 5.69 7.80 7.87
N THR A 30 5.05 6.66 7.64
CA THR A 30 5.51 5.37 8.15
C THR A 30 6.85 4.98 7.53
N ALA A 31 6.99 5.12 6.20
CA ALA A 31 8.24 4.84 5.50
C ALA A 31 9.38 5.74 6.00
N ARG A 32 9.11 7.03 6.21
CA ARG A 32 10.07 7.98 6.77
C ARG A 32 10.55 7.54 8.15
N ARG A 33 9.64 7.25 9.08
CA ARG A 33 9.99 6.79 10.44
C ARG A 33 10.83 5.52 10.45
N LEU A 34 10.50 4.56 9.58
CA LEU A 34 11.25 3.31 9.45
C LEU A 34 12.64 3.54 8.87
N ALA A 35 12.77 4.42 7.86
CA ALA A 35 14.07 4.80 7.30
C ALA A 35 14.94 5.53 8.34
N ASP A 36 14.38 6.48 9.07
CA ASP A 36 15.06 7.21 10.15
C ASP A 36 15.53 6.27 11.28
N ALA A 37 14.80 5.17 11.51
CA ALA A 37 15.16 4.13 12.46
C ALA A 37 16.16 3.09 11.89
N GLY A 38 16.70 3.30 10.68
CA GLY A 38 17.68 2.40 10.04
C GLY A 38 17.09 1.11 9.48
N SER A 39 15.77 1.03 9.33
CA SER A 39 15.05 -0.15 8.81
C SER A 39 14.08 0.22 7.68
N PRO A 40 14.57 0.78 6.56
CA PRO A 40 13.71 1.22 5.46
C PRO A 40 12.90 0.05 4.90
N PRO A 41 11.58 0.24 4.66
CA PRO A 41 10.75 -0.81 4.05
C PRO A 41 11.04 -0.93 2.54
N PRO A 42 10.76 -2.10 1.92
CA PRO A 42 10.74 -2.19 0.47
C PRO A 42 9.65 -1.27 -0.12
N VAL A 43 9.94 -0.65 -1.26
CA VAL A 43 9.03 0.31 -1.93
C VAL A 43 8.75 -0.12 -3.36
N LEU A 44 7.51 0.08 -3.80
CA LEU A 44 7.15 -0.04 -5.20
C LEU A 44 7.59 1.23 -5.94
N VAL A 45 8.24 1.06 -7.08
CA VAL A 45 8.68 2.16 -7.94
C VAL A 45 8.07 2.01 -9.33
N ALA A 46 7.60 3.12 -9.89
CA ALA A 46 7.06 3.14 -11.24
C ALA A 46 8.19 2.91 -12.26
N SER A 47 7.91 2.14 -13.31
CA SER A 47 8.87 1.87 -14.38
C SER A 47 9.31 3.12 -15.14
N CYS A 48 8.49 4.18 -15.17
CA CYS A 48 8.90 5.46 -15.75
C CYS A 48 9.97 6.19 -14.92
N LEU A 49 10.20 5.80 -13.67
CA LEU A 49 11.23 6.36 -12.80
C LEU A 49 12.49 5.49 -12.74
N ALA A 50 12.34 4.17 -12.65
CA ALA A 50 13.45 3.23 -12.43
C ALA A 50 13.75 2.31 -13.64
N GLY A 51 12.96 2.39 -14.70
CA GLY A 51 12.97 1.40 -15.77
C GLY A 51 12.19 0.13 -15.41
N SER A 52 11.89 -0.70 -16.41
CA SER A 52 11.05 -1.89 -16.24
C SER A 52 11.71 -2.95 -15.35
N THR A 53 13.01 -3.24 -15.57
CA THR A 53 13.72 -4.28 -14.82
C THR A 53 13.78 -3.98 -13.33
N GLU A 54 14.20 -2.78 -12.94
CA GLU A 54 14.29 -2.39 -11.53
C GLU A 54 12.91 -2.28 -10.88
N SER A 55 11.92 -1.76 -11.60
CA SER A 55 10.52 -1.72 -11.13
C SER A 55 9.97 -3.11 -10.82
N THR A 56 10.21 -4.10 -11.71
CA THR A 56 9.83 -5.49 -11.48
C THR A 56 10.55 -6.07 -10.27
N GLN A 57 11.88 -5.89 -10.17
CA GLN A 57 12.65 -6.40 -9.04
C GLN A 57 12.19 -5.82 -7.70
N ALA A 58 11.88 -4.52 -7.65
CA ALA A 58 11.34 -3.86 -6.47
C ALA A 58 9.96 -4.40 -6.08
N PHE A 59 9.11 -4.69 -7.07
CA PHE A 59 7.80 -5.31 -6.85
C PHE A 59 7.93 -6.71 -6.23
N GLU A 60 8.73 -7.59 -6.84
CA GLU A 60 8.95 -8.95 -6.34
C GLU A 60 9.52 -8.93 -4.92
N THR A 61 10.55 -8.12 -4.67
CA THR A 61 11.17 -7.97 -3.33
C THR A 61 10.15 -7.52 -2.28
N ALA A 62 9.28 -6.56 -2.62
CA ALA A 62 8.24 -6.09 -1.71
C ALA A 62 7.20 -7.18 -1.40
N TYR A 63 6.82 -7.97 -2.40
CA TYR A 63 5.85 -9.05 -2.24
C TYR A 63 6.41 -10.27 -1.51
N ASP A 64 7.68 -10.61 -1.72
CA ASP A 64 8.38 -11.64 -0.95
C ASP A 64 8.41 -11.30 0.53
N GLU A 65 8.78 -10.05 0.86
CA GLU A 65 8.79 -9.58 2.25
C GLU A 65 7.37 -9.54 2.85
N HIS A 66 6.36 -9.15 2.06
CA HIS A 66 4.96 -9.21 2.48
C HIS A 66 4.53 -10.66 2.78
N GLY A 67 4.80 -11.60 1.88
CA GLY A 67 4.50 -13.01 2.05
C GLY A 67 5.16 -13.60 3.30
N ARG A 68 6.46 -13.31 3.51
CA ARG A 68 7.21 -13.73 4.70
C ARG A 68 6.60 -13.20 6.00
N ARG A 69 6.10 -11.95 6.01
CA ARG A 69 5.43 -11.35 7.18
C ARG A 69 4.04 -11.94 7.42
N ILE A 70 3.22 -12.08 6.38
CA ILE A 70 1.86 -12.61 6.48
C ILE A 70 1.86 -14.09 6.85
N ALA A 71 2.81 -14.89 6.35
CA ALA A 71 2.92 -16.30 6.69
C ALA A 71 2.97 -16.54 8.22
N ARG A 72 3.58 -15.63 8.98
CA ARG A 72 3.63 -15.71 10.46
C ARG A 72 2.25 -15.65 11.12
N LEU A 73 1.27 -15.00 10.49
CA LEU A 73 -0.10 -14.93 10.99
C LEU A 73 -0.84 -16.27 10.82
N TRP A 74 -0.51 -17.01 9.76
CA TRP A 74 -1.17 -18.27 9.39
C TRP A 74 -0.44 -19.53 9.89
N LEU A 75 0.85 -19.40 10.26
CA LEU A 75 1.65 -20.48 10.84
C LEU A 75 1.37 -20.74 12.33
N ARG A 76 0.36 -20.12 12.94
CA ARG A 76 -0.13 -20.49 14.28
C ARG A 76 -1.15 -21.62 14.16
N PRO A 77 -0.83 -22.87 14.58
CA PRO A 77 -1.77 -23.97 14.45
C PRO A 77 -2.92 -23.90 15.45
N ASP A 78 -2.77 -23.25 16.61
CA ASP A 78 -3.84 -23.13 17.61
C ASP A 78 -3.60 -21.90 18.50
N SER A 79 -4.56 -20.96 18.53
CA SER A 79 -4.71 -20.06 19.69
C SER A 79 -5.71 -20.71 20.65
N PRO A 80 -5.35 -20.97 21.92
CA PRO A 80 -6.24 -21.64 22.85
C PRO A 80 -7.49 -20.80 23.06
N THR A 81 -8.65 -21.46 22.96
CA THR A 81 -9.93 -20.93 23.43
C THR A 81 -9.76 -20.42 24.85
N SER A 82 -9.97 -19.12 25.05
CA SER A 82 -10.16 -18.50 26.36
C SER A 82 -11.61 -18.04 26.45
#